data_AF-A0A382RHA9-F1
#
_entry.id   AF-A0A382RHA9-F1
#
_cell.length_a   1.000
_cell.length_b   1.000
_cell.length_c   1.000
_cell.angle_alpha   90.00
_cell.angle_beta   90.00
_cell.angle_gamma   90.00
#
_symmetry.space_group_name_H-M   'P 1'
#
loop_
_entity.id
_entity.type
_entity.pdbx_description
1 polymer ?
#
loop_
_entity_poly.entity_id
_entity_poly.type
_entity_poly.pdbx_seq_one_letter_code
_entity_poly.pdbx_strand_id
1 'polypeptide(L)'
;QLAGMRGLMAKPDGSIIETPITANFREGLNILQYFISTHGARKGLADTALKTANSGYLTRRLVDVSQDLVISEEDCGTKNGLTITAVVEGGEIVQNLSERVLGRVTSQPIKDRENKKVILKKGTLIDEDNVILIEEHGVDAVSIRTPVTCETNHGLCIKCYGRDLARGHIVDIGEAVGIIAAQSIGEPGTQLTMRTFHIGGAASSSAAQNSIEINNDGVASLYNLKTIKNVDKNLVAVSRSGEIIISDQYGKERERYKVPYGAIITIKDGQKVKAGDLISTWDPHTHPIVAEAAGIIKFEDFVDGVTVTEQIDEITGLSNI
;
A
#
# COMPACT_ATOMS: atom_id res chain seq x y z
N GLN A 1 -4.94 -20.80 17.22
CA GLN A 1 -4.62 -22.22 17.00
C GLN A 1 -3.87 -22.88 18.18
N LEU A 2 -2.78 -22.30 18.69
CA LEU A 2 -1.99 -22.91 19.79
C LEU A 2 -2.64 -22.75 21.17
N ALA A 3 -3.17 -21.56 21.49
CA ALA A 3 -3.70 -21.24 22.82
C ALA A 3 -5.20 -20.83 22.86
N GLY A 4 -5.81 -20.61 21.70
CA GLY A 4 -7.21 -20.19 21.57
C GLY A 4 -8.09 -21.31 21.03
N MET A 5 -8.67 -21.11 19.85
CA MET A 5 -9.32 -22.17 19.07
C MET A 5 -8.58 -22.39 17.75
N ARG A 6 -8.85 -23.50 17.07
CA ARG A 6 -8.35 -23.74 15.71
C ARG A 6 -9.23 -23.06 14.65
N GLY A 7 -10.54 -22.96 14.86
CA GLY A 7 -11.44 -22.15 14.03
C GLY A 7 -12.09 -22.91 12.88
N LEU A 8 -12.50 -22.15 11.86
CA LEU A 8 -13.16 -22.65 10.66
C LEU A 8 -12.15 -23.16 9.63
N MET A 9 -12.49 -24.25 8.95
CA MET A 9 -11.67 -24.88 7.93
C MET A 9 -12.35 -24.74 6.56
N ALA A 10 -11.56 -24.70 5.48
CA ALA A 10 -12.08 -24.68 4.12
C ALA A 10 -12.25 -26.11 3.57
N LYS A 11 -13.32 -26.34 2.80
CA LYS A 11 -13.50 -27.53 1.96
C LYS A 11 -12.59 -27.45 0.72
N PRO A 12 -12.35 -28.57 0.01
CA PRO A 12 -11.56 -28.58 -1.21
C PRO A 12 -12.10 -27.69 -2.35
N ASP A 13 -13.40 -27.35 -2.31
CA ASP A 13 -14.07 -26.43 -3.24
C ASP A 13 -13.87 -24.94 -2.88
N GLY A 14 -13.23 -24.64 -1.74
CA GLY A 14 -12.99 -23.29 -1.25
C GLY A 14 -14.08 -22.74 -0.32
N SER A 15 -15.22 -23.43 -0.18
CA SER A 15 -16.27 -23.03 0.75
C SER A 15 -15.86 -23.27 2.20
N ILE A 16 -16.38 -22.48 3.13
CA ILE A 16 -16.09 -22.65 4.56
C ILE A 16 -16.99 -23.76 5.13
N ILE A 17 -16.41 -24.65 5.93
CA ILE A 17 -17.15 -25.67 6.67
C ILE A 17 -17.83 -25.00 7.86
N GLU A 18 -19.16 -25.11 7.93
CA GLU A 18 -19.98 -24.49 8.99
C GLU A 18 -19.70 -25.04 10.39
N THR A 19 -19.12 -26.25 10.51
CA THR A 19 -18.75 -26.86 11.79
C THR A 19 -17.34 -26.45 12.23
N PRO A 20 -17.20 -25.56 13.24
CA PRO A 20 -15.90 -25.08 13.69
C PRO A 20 -15.16 -26.10 14.55
N ILE A 21 -13.82 -26.04 14.53
CA ILE A 21 -12.97 -26.74 15.49
C ILE A 21 -12.74 -25.80 16.69
N THR A 22 -13.49 -26.04 17.76
CA THR A 22 -13.43 -25.26 19.01
C THR A 22 -12.16 -25.54 19.81
N ALA A 23 -11.62 -26.76 19.73
CA ALA A 23 -10.41 -27.15 20.45
C ALA A 23 -9.13 -26.52 19.86
N ASN A 24 -8.10 -26.38 20.70
CA ASN A 24 -6.74 -26.03 20.28
C ASN A 24 -5.78 -27.24 20.29
N PHE A 25 -4.55 -27.01 19.80
CA PHE A 25 -3.53 -28.06 19.78
C PHE A 25 -3.10 -28.55 21.16
N ARG A 26 -3.27 -27.76 22.22
CA ARG A 26 -2.97 -28.17 23.59
C ARG A 26 -4.05 -29.08 24.17
N GLU A 27 -5.31 -28.81 23.86
CA GLU A 27 -6.47 -29.63 24.24
C GLU A 27 -6.57 -30.93 23.45
N GLY A 28 -5.99 -30.95 22.24
CA GLY A 28 -6.03 -32.09 21.33
C GLY A 28 -7.25 -32.07 20.41
N LEU A 29 -7.16 -32.83 19.32
CA LEU A 29 -8.21 -32.91 18.30
C LEU A 29 -8.84 -34.30 18.31
N ASN A 30 -10.16 -34.37 18.28
CA ASN A 30 -10.85 -35.64 18.07
C ASN A 30 -10.72 -36.13 16.62
N ILE A 31 -11.06 -37.39 16.36
CA ILE A 31 -10.87 -38.02 15.04
C ILE A 31 -11.56 -37.22 13.93
N LEU A 32 -12.78 -36.73 14.18
CA LEU A 32 -13.55 -35.98 13.19
C LEU A 32 -12.92 -34.62 12.90
N GLN A 33 -12.51 -33.87 13.92
CA GLN A 33 -11.85 -32.56 13.79
C GLN A 33 -10.51 -32.69 13.06
N TYR A 34 -9.72 -33.72 13.39
CA TYR A 34 -8.50 -34.02 12.67
C TYR A 34 -8.80 -34.32 11.19
N PHE A 35 -9.75 -35.21 10.91
CA PHE A 35 -10.13 -35.60 9.55
C PHE A 35 -10.60 -34.40 8.70
N ILE A 36 -11.45 -33.53 9.27
CA ILE A 36 -11.89 -32.29 8.62
C ILE A 36 -10.68 -31.40 8.27
N SER A 37 -9.73 -31.25 9.21
CA SER A 37 -8.55 -30.41 8.98
C SER A 37 -7.62 -30.95 7.87
N THR A 38 -7.66 -32.26 7.57
CA THR A 38 -6.82 -32.85 6.52
C THR A 38 -7.27 -32.48 5.11
N HIS A 39 -8.54 -32.17 4.89
CA HIS A 39 -9.07 -31.83 3.56
C HIS A 39 -8.48 -30.50 3.06
N GLY A 40 -8.56 -29.46 3.89
CA GLY A 40 -7.97 -28.16 3.59
C GLY A 40 -6.44 -28.23 3.47
N ALA A 41 -5.77 -28.96 4.37
CA ALA A 41 -4.32 -29.14 4.33
C ALA A 41 -3.86 -29.88 3.05
N ARG A 42 -4.53 -30.97 2.67
CA ARG A 42 -4.20 -31.73 1.45
C ARG A 42 -4.41 -30.89 0.19
N LYS A 43 -5.50 -30.12 0.12
CA LYS A 43 -5.76 -29.19 -0.99
C LYS A 43 -4.68 -28.11 -1.07
N GLY A 44 -4.32 -27.50 0.06
CA GLY A 44 -3.25 -26.50 0.11
C GLY A 44 -1.88 -27.04 -0.34
N LEU A 45 -1.51 -28.25 0.09
CA LEU A 45 -0.27 -28.92 -0.35
C LEU A 45 -0.30 -29.26 -1.84
N ALA A 46 -1.42 -29.82 -2.33
CA ALA A 46 -1.58 -30.14 -3.75
C ALA A 46 -1.54 -28.89 -4.64
N ASP A 47 -2.23 -27.82 -4.24
CA ASP A 47 -2.22 -26.54 -4.96
C ASP A 47 -0.84 -25.91 -4.94
N THR A 48 -0.10 -26.03 -3.85
CA THR A 48 1.29 -25.57 -3.81
C THR A 48 2.14 -26.32 -4.82
N ALA A 49 2.05 -27.66 -4.87
CA ALA A 49 2.81 -28.46 -5.82
C ALA A 49 2.46 -28.13 -7.29
N LEU A 50 1.17 -27.93 -7.60
CA LEU A 50 0.71 -27.68 -8.97
C LEU A 50 0.93 -26.22 -9.41
N LYS A 51 0.61 -25.23 -8.57
CA LYS A 51 0.70 -23.81 -8.95
C LYS A 51 2.13 -23.32 -9.06
N THR A 52 3.07 -23.93 -8.32
CA THR A 52 4.52 -23.66 -8.47
C THR A 52 4.99 -23.87 -9.91
N ALA A 53 4.50 -24.91 -10.59
CA ALA A 53 4.84 -25.16 -11.99
C ALA A 53 4.36 -24.04 -12.93
N ASN A 54 3.18 -23.47 -12.68
CA ASN A 54 2.65 -22.36 -13.47
C ASN A 54 3.49 -21.09 -13.28
N SER A 55 3.88 -20.76 -12.04
CA SER A 55 4.76 -19.63 -11.73
C SER A 55 6.15 -19.78 -12.38
N GLY A 56 6.72 -20.98 -12.33
CA GLY A 56 8.00 -21.28 -13.00
C GLY A 56 7.91 -21.19 -14.52
N TYR A 57 6.81 -21.68 -15.11
CA TYR A 57 6.57 -21.56 -16.55
C TYR A 57 6.40 -20.10 -17.01
N LEU A 58 5.66 -19.30 -16.24
CA LEU A 58 5.53 -17.86 -16.46
C LEU A 58 6.90 -17.17 -16.39
N THR A 59 7.71 -17.50 -15.39
CA THR A 59 9.07 -16.94 -15.23
C THR A 59 9.92 -17.22 -16.46
N ARG A 60 9.91 -18.46 -16.98
CA ARG A 60 10.61 -18.81 -18.22
C ARG A 60 10.15 -17.93 -19.39
N ARG A 61 8.84 -17.78 -19.59
CA ARG A 61 8.30 -16.93 -20.66
C ARG A 61 8.67 -15.46 -20.49
N LEU A 62 8.70 -14.96 -19.25
CA LEU A 62 9.15 -13.60 -18.95
C LEU A 62 10.61 -13.42 -19.35
N VAL A 63 11.50 -14.38 -19.04
CA VAL A 63 12.90 -14.34 -19.49
C VAL A 63 12.99 -14.37 -21.02
N ASP A 64 12.27 -15.27 -21.69
CA ASP A 64 12.30 -15.42 -23.15
C ASP A 64 11.94 -14.10 -23.87
N VAL A 65 10.99 -13.32 -23.33
CA VAL A 65 10.56 -12.03 -23.90
C VAL A 65 11.49 -10.87 -23.52
N SER A 66 12.14 -10.93 -22.35
CA SER A 66 12.90 -9.80 -21.80
C SER A 66 14.41 -9.92 -21.96
N GLN A 67 14.95 -11.05 -22.40
CA GLN A 67 16.39 -11.30 -22.50
C GLN A 67 17.16 -10.27 -23.34
N ASP A 68 16.51 -9.63 -24.32
CA ASP A 68 17.13 -8.65 -25.22
C ASP A 68 17.20 -7.24 -24.59
N LEU A 69 16.61 -7.02 -23.40
CA LEU A 69 16.66 -5.75 -22.70
C LEU A 69 17.98 -5.62 -21.90
N VAL A 70 18.95 -4.98 -22.54
CA VAL A 70 20.26 -4.64 -21.97
C VAL A 70 20.43 -3.13 -21.98
N ILE A 71 21.18 -2.58 -21.02
CA ILE A 71 21.55 -1.16 -21.07
C ILE A 71 22.60 -0.94 -22.17
N SER A 72 22.25 -0.17 -23.21
CA SER A 72 23.08 -0.02 -24.41
C SER A 72 23.66 1.38 -24.60
N GLU A 73 23.05 2.41 -24.03
CA GLU A 73 23.49 3.81 -24.18
C GLU A 73 23.20 4.64 -22.91
N GLU A 74 23.78 5.83 -22.81
CA GLU A 74 23.56 6.70 -21.63
C GLU A 74 22.20 7.42 -21.68
N ASP A 75 21.82 7.98 -22.83
CA ASP A 75 20.62 8.81 -22.99
C ASP A 75 20.03 8.71 -24.40
N CYS A 76 18.80 8.19 -24.51
CA CYS A 76 18.06 8.13 -25.78
C CYS A 76 17.50 9.48 -26.26
N GLY A 77 17.64 10.55 -25.47
CA GLY A 77 17.19 11.89 -25.83
C GLY A 77 15.67 12.12 -25.72
N THR A 78 14.89 11.10 -25.33
CA THR A 78 13.43 11.28 -25.21
C THR A 78 13.08 12.42 -24.25
N LYS A 79 12.08 13.21 -24.64
CA LYS A 79 11.46 14.23 -23.79
C LYS A 79 10.19 13.72 -23.12
N ASN A 80 9.74 12.53 -23.50
CA ASN A 80 8.56 11.92 -22.94
C ASN A 80 8.90 11.36 -21.56
N GLY A 81 7.89 11.38 -20.69
CA GLY A 81 8.00 10.89 -19.33
C GLY A 81 6.61 10.53 -18.82
N LEU A 82 6.58 9.75 -17.76
CA LEU A 82 5.36 9.38 -17.08
C LEU A 82 5.26 10.19 -15.79
N THR A 83 4.10 10.80 -15.56
CA THR A 83 3.82 11.46 -14.29
C THR A 83 3.38 10.40 -13.29
N ILE A 84 4.16 10.25 -12.22
CA ILE A 84 3.89 9.33 -11.11
C ILE A 84 3.35 10.15 -9.94
N THR A 85 2.29 9.63 -9.34
CA THR A 85 1.68 10.12 -8.10
C THR A 85 1.78 9.04 -7.02
N ALA A 86 1.51 9.40 -5.77
CA ALA A 86 1.26 8.39 -4.74
C ALA A 86 0.08 7.48 -5.17
N VAL A 87 0.15 6.20 -4.82
CA VAL A 87 -0.98 5.28 -5.05
C VAL A 87 -1.93 5.44 -3.87
N VAL A 88 -3.11 5.98 -4.17
CA VAL A 88 -4.17 6.20 -3.19
C VAL A 88 -5.31 5.27 -3.55
N GLU A 89 -5.54 4.26 -2.71
CA GLU A 89 -6.70 3.38 -2.82
C GLU A 89 -7.62 3.69 -1.65
N GLY A 90 -8.86 4.09 -1.95
CA GLY A 90 -9.83 4.41 -0.90
C GLY A 90 -9.41 5.53 0.07
N GLY A 91 -8.50 6.43 -0.29
CA GLY A 91 -8.10 7.53 0.59
C GLY A 91 -6.98 7.19 1.59
N GLU A 92 -6.53 5.94 1.65
CA GLU A 92 -5.27 5.57 2.29
C GLU A 92 -4.13 5.59 1.26
N ILE A 93 -2.94 6.04 1.68
CA ILE A 93 -1.75 6.01 0.84
C ILE A 93 -1.14 4.61 0.94
N VAL A 94 -1.45 3.75 -0.03
CA VAL A 94 -0.90 2.39 -0.12
C VAL A 94 0.60 2.44 -0.41
N GLN A 95 1.01 3.36 -1.28
CA GLN A 95 2.41 3.56 -1.62
C GLN A 95 2.71 5.06 -1.76
N ASN A 96 3.69 5.51 -0.98
CA ASN A 96 4.14 6.89 -1.00
C ASN A 96 4.81 7.24 -2.34
N LEU A 97 4.75 8.52 -2.71
CA LEU A 97 5.42 9.01 -3.91
C LEU A 97 6.93 8.77 -3.83
N SER A 98 7.53 9.01 -2.68
CA SER A 98 8.96 8.85 -2.36
C SER A 98 9.51 7.49 -2.76
N GLU A 99 8.85 6.41 -2.34
CA GLU A 99 9.24 5.04 -2.64
C GLU A 99 9.14 4.73 -4.15
N ARG A 100 8.15 5.31 -4.84
CA ARG A 100 7.94 5.05 -6.27
C ARG A 100 8.95 5.76 -7.17
N VAL A 101 9.42 6.93 -6.73
CA VAL A 101 10.33 7.77 -7.53
C VAL A 101 11.81 7.51 -7.22
N LEU A 102 12.12 6.85 -6.10
CA LEU A 102 13.49 6.53 -5.71
C LEU A 102 14.25 5.79 -6.82
N GLY A 103 15.45 6.25 -7.13
CA GLY A 103 16.32 5.68 -8.16
C GLY A 103 15.89 5.97 -9.59
N ARG A 104 14.87 6.80 -9.82
CA ARG A 104 14.43 7.23 -11.16
C ARG A 104 15.01 8.58 -11.55
N VAL A 105 14.96 8.91 -12.83
CA VAL A 105 15.49 10.18 -13.38
C VAL A 105 14.34 11.10 -13.76
N THR A 106 14.43 12.38 -13.42
CA THR A 106 13.40 13.38 -13.74
C THR A 106 13.34 13.69 -15.23
N SER A 107 12.14 13.65 -15.83
CA SER A 107 11.92 14.08 -17.22
C SER A 107 11.67 15.60 -17.32
N GLN A 108 11.05 16.18 -16.29
CA GLN A 108 10.78 17.61 -16.17
C GLN A 108 11.36 18.18 -14.87
N PRO A 109 11.68 19.48 -14.80
CA PRO A 109 12.12 20.09 -13.56
C PRO A 109 10.98 20.11 -12.53
N ILE A 110 11.28 19.68 -11.29
CA ILE A 110 10.33 19.70 -10.18
C ILE A 110 10.34 21.10 -9.59
N LYS A 111 9.16 21.70 -9.46
CA LYS A 111 8.98 23.06 -8.93
C LYS A 111 8.22 23.00 -7.61
N ASP A 112 8.57 23.91 -6.73
CA ASP A 112 7.85 24.14 -5.49
C ASP A 112 6.44 24.70 -5.76
N ARG A 113 5.47 24.28 -4.94
CA ARG A 113 4.05 24.66 -5.03
C ARG A 113 3.86 26.14 -4.74
N GLU A 114 4.63 26.71 -3.80
CA GLU A 114 4.48 28.09 -3.37
C GLU A 114 5.42 29.05 -4.12
N ASN A 115 6.72 28.74 -4.22
CA ASN A 115 7.72 29.71 -4.66
C ASN A 115 8.13 29.65 -6.14
N LYS A 116 7.55 28.75 -6.95
CA LYS A 116 7.97 28.46 -8.35
C LYS A 116 9.48 28.20 -8.51
N LYS A 117 10.21 28.01 -7.42
CA LYS A 117 11.64 27.73 -7.39
C LYS A 117 11.82 26.28 -7.85
N VAL A 118 12.80 26.06 -8.73
CA VAL A 118 13.14 24.72 -9.19
C VAL A 118 13.86 24.00 -8.06
N ILE A 119 13.26 22.93 -7.54
CA ILE A 119 13.81 22.07 -6.48
C ILE A 119 14.84 21.14 -7.12
N LEU A 120 14.42 20.42 -8.16
CA LEU A 120 15.26 19.48 -8.90
C LEU A 120 15.27 19.83 -10.38
N LYS A 121 16.47 19.83 -10.96
CA LYS A 121 16.65 20.07 -12.39
C LYS A 121 16.12 18.87 -13.19
N LYS A 122 15.92 19.09 -14.48
CA LYS A 122 15.62 18.02 -15.42
C LYS A 122 16.83 17.08 -15.54
N GLY A 123 16.58 15.78 -15.61
CA GLY A 123 17.61 14.76 -15.83
C GLY A 123 18.40 14.41 -14.58
N THR A 124 17.93 14.82 -13.40
CA THR A 124 18.56 14.50 -12.12
C THR A 124 18.08 13.14 -11.64
N LEU A 125 19.01 12.32 -11.14
CA LEU A 125 18.70 11.06 -10.47
C LEU A 125 18.10 11.36 -9.09
N ILE A 126 17.03 10.68 -8.73
CA ILE A 126 16.36 10.84 -7.45
C ILE A 126 16.99 9.88 -6.44
N ASP A 127 17.87 10.43 -5.61
CA ASP A 127 18.49 9.75 -4.47
C ASP A 127 17.69 10.01 -3.17
N GLU A 128 18.07 9.36 -2.08
CA GLU A 128 17.41 9.46 -0.77
C GLU A 128 17.30 10.91 -0.28
N ASP A 129 18.34 11.72 -0.45
CA ASP A 129 18.34 13.15 -0.08
C ASP A 129 17.33 13.96 -0.93
N ASN A 130 17.24 13.62 -2.22
CA ASN A 130 16.31 14.26 -3.15
C ASN A 130 14.86 13.89 -2.82
N VAL A 131 14.63 12.68 -2.32
CA VAL A 131 13.31 12.23 -1.87
C VAL A 131 12.83 13.03 -0.66
N ILE A 132 13.70 13.25 0.33
CA ILE A 132 13.37 14.06 1.52
C ILE A 132 12.97 15.48 1.09
N LEU A 133 13.72 16.09 0.17
CA LEU A 133 13.40 17.41 -0.38
C LEU A 133 12.02 17.44 -1.08
N ILE A 134 11.66 16.38 -1.82
CA ILE A 134 10.37 16.26 -2.50
C ILE A 134 9.22 16.17 -1.47
N GLU A 135 9.42 15.45 -0.37
CA GLU A 135 8.43 15.33 0.71
C GLU A 135 8.27 16.63 1.51
N GLU A 136 9.38 17.29 1.89
CA GLU A 136 9.36 18.56 2.63
C GLU A 136 8.60 19.66 1.89
N HIS A 137 8.71 19.70 0.56
CA HIS A 137 8.01 20.68 -0.27
C HIS A 137 6.60 20.23 -0.68
N GLY A 138 6.13 19.08 -0.21
CA GLY A 138 4.77 18.60 -0.44
C GLY A 138 4.41 18.43 -1.92
N VAL A 139 5.31 17.86 -2.73
CA VAL A 139 5.08 17.64 -4.16
C VAL A 139 4.15 16.45 -4.37
N ASP A 140 3.01 16.67 -5.03
CA ASP A 140 1.98 15.63 -5.24
C ASP A 140 2.28 14.70 -6.44
N ALA A 141 3.02 15.19 -7.44
CA ALA A 141 3.26 14.47 -8.69
C ALA A 141 4.66 14.79 -9.28
N VAL A 142 5.34 13.76 -9.78
CA VAL A 142 6.66 13.88 -10.39
C VAL A 142 6.69 13.23 -11.77
N SER A 143 7.14 13.96 -12.77
CA SER A 143 7.38 13.43 -14.12
C SER A 143 8.76 12.79 -14.21
N ILE A 144 8.80 11.46 -14.33
CA ILE A 144 10.03 10.67 -14.45
C ILE A 144 10.19 10.09 -15.85
N ARG A 145 11.42 9.71 -16.20
CA ARG A 145 11.69 8.84 -17.34
C ARG A 145 11.37 7.40 -16.98
N THR A 146 10.88 6.64 -17.95
CA THR A 146 10.48 5.25 -17.77
C THR A 146 11.02 4.40 -18.93
N PRO A 147 11.31 3.10 -18.70
CA PRO A 147 11.68 2.18 -19.76
C PRO A 147 10.68 2.14 -20.92
N VAL A 148 9.39 2.37 -20.66
CA VAL A 148 8.32 2.33 -21.68
C VAL A 148 8.42 3.48 -22.69
N THR A 149 8.90 4.65 -22.25
CA THR A 149 9.07 5.83 -23.11
C THR A 149 10.46 5.89 -23.74
N CYS A 150 11.27 4.86 -23.60
CA CYS A 150 12.64 4.84 -24.12
C CYS A 150 12.62 4.73 -25.65
N GLU A 151 13.41 5.57 -26.33
CA GLU A 151 13.49 5.62 -27.79
C GLU A 151 14.73 4.88 -28.34
N THR A 152 15.41 4.11 -27.50
CA THR A 152 16.56 3.28 -27.88
C THR A 152 16.09 2.12 -28.78
N ASN A 153 16.79 1.88 -29.89
CA ASN A 153 16.41 0.84 -30.87
C ASN A 153 16.52 -0.60 -30.32
N HIS A 154 17.61 -0.90 -29.60
CA HIS A 154 17.86 -2.20 -28.98
C HIS A 154 18.36 -2.00 -27.56
N GLY A 155 17.55 -2.41 -26.59
CA GLY A 155 17.85 -2.24 -25.17
C GLY A 155 17.24 -0.97 -24.58
N LEU A 156 17.88 -0.46 -23.53
CA LEU A 156 17.42 0.71 -22.78
C LEU A 156 18.60 1.66 -22.52
N CYS A 157 18.29 2.95 -22.36
CA CYS A 157 19.30 3.91 -21.92
C CYS A 157 19.39 3.98 -20.39
N ILE A 158 20.58 4.33 -19.87
CA ILE A 158 20.83 4.50 -18.42
C ILE A 158 19.78 5.45 -17.81
N LYS A 159 19.53 6.61 -18.43
CA LYS A 159 18.60 7.60 -17.88
C LYS A 159 17.13 7.17 -17.84
N CYS A 160 16.69 6.21 -18.66
CA CYS A 160 15.31 5.72 -18.61
C CYS A 160 15.13 4.62 -17.57
N TYR A 161 16.19 3.88 -17.25
CA TYR A 161 16.19 2.88 -16.18
C TYR A 161 16.45 3.54 -14.81
N GLY A 162 17.55 4.28 -14.69
CA GLY A 162 18.00 4.96 -13.48
C GLY A 162 19.02 4.14 -12.68
N ARG A 163 18.68 3.85 -11.43
CA ARG A 163 19.55 3.18 -10.45
C ARG A 163 19.41 1.66 -10.51
N ASP A 164 20.51 0.94 -10.36
CA ASP A 164 20.51 -0.49 -10.06
C ASP A 164 20.12 -0.68 -8.59
N LEU A 165 18.97 -1.31 -8.35
CA LEU A 165 18.44 -1.53 -7.00
C LEU A 165 19.22 -2.60 -6.22
N ALA A 166 19.99 -3.47 -6.89
CA ALA A 166 20.77 -4.51 -6.23
C ALA A 166 22.10 -3.97 -5.69
N ARG A 167 22.75 -3.07 -6.42
CA ARG A 167 24.07 -2.51 -6.06
C ARG A 167 24.01 -1.09 -5.50
N GLY A 168 22.93 -0.37 -5.78
CA GLY A 168 22.70 0.97 -5.23
C GLY A 168 23.43 2.10 -5.96
N HIS A 169 24.04 1.86 -7.13
CA HIS A 169 24.60 2.89 -7.99
C HIS A 169 23.81 3.03 -9.31
N ILE A 170 24.15 4.02 -10.13
CA ILE A 170 23.56 4.18 -11.48
C ILE A 170 23.84 2.93 -12.31
N VAL A 171 22.88 2.46 -13.10
CA VAL A 171 23.08 1.23 -13.89
C VAL A 171 24.21 1.39 -14.92
N ASP A 172 25.04 0.37 -15.04
CA ASP A 172 26.17 0.33 -15.97
C ASP A 172 25.75 -0.13 -17.38
N ILE A 173 26.51 0.29 -18.40
CA ILE A 173 26.33 -0.18 -19.77
C ILE A 173 26.67 -1.67 -19.85
N GLY A 174 25.80 -2.46 -20.47
CA GLY A 174 25.93 -3.90 -20.59
C GLY A 174 25.15 -4.70 -19.54
N GLU A 175 24.51 -4.05 -18.57
CA GLU A 175 23.70 -4.75 -17.56
C GLU A 175 22.42 -5.33 -18.18
N ALA A 176 22.16 -6.61 -17.91
CA ALA A 176 21.03 -7.37 -18.45
C ALA A 176 19.74 -7.14 -17.64
N VAL A 177 19.25 -5.91 -17.66
CA VAL A 177 18.08 -5.46 -16.85
C VAL A 177 16.80 -6.25 -17.12
N GLY A 178 16.61 -6.79 -18.32
CA GLY A 178 15.47 -7.64 -18.63
C GLY A 178 15.42 -8.94 -17.83
N ILE A 179 16.56 -9.64 -17.77
CA ILE A 179 16.68 -10.88 -16.99
C ILE A 179 16.46 -10.60 -15.50
N ILE A 180 17.04 -9.51 -14.99
CA ILE A 180 16.89 -9.07 -13.60
C ILE A 180 15.41 -8.78 -13.29
N ALA A 181 14.71 -8.06 -14.17
CA ALA A 181 13.30 -7.75 -14.00
C ALA A 181 12.41 -9.01 -14.01
N ALA A 182 12.66 -9.94 -14.94
CA ALA A 182 11.91 -11.20 -15.01
C ALA A 182 12.09 -12.05 -13.74
N GLN A 183 13.32 -12.14 -13.22
CA GLN A 183 13.60 -12.85 -11.96
C GLN A 183 12.95 -12.18 -10.75
N SER A 184 12.99 -10.84 -10.70
CA SER A 184 12.40 -10.03 -9.62
C SER A 184 10.88 -10.18 -9.53
N ILE A 185 10.22 -10.65 -10.60
CA ILE A 185 8.79 -11.00 -10.61
C ILE A 185 8.61 -12.51 -10.34
N GLY A 186 9.40 -13.35 -11.01
CA GLY A 186 9.23 -14.80 -11.01
C GLY A 186 9.55 -15.48 -9.68
N GLU A 187 10.64 -15.09 -9.02
CA GLU A 187 11.06 -15.70 -7.75
C GLU A 187 10.08 -15.38 -6.61
N PRO A 188 9.68 -14.10 -6.39
CA PRO A 188 8.67 -13.79 -5.39
C PRO A 188 7.30 -14.39 -5.72
N GLY A 189 6.89 -14.40 -7.00
CA GLY A 189 5.63 -15.00 -7.44
C GLY A 189 5.56 -16.50 -7.12
N THR A 190 6.66 -17.23 -7.38
CA THR A 190 6.77 -18.64 -7.04
C THR A 190 6.79 -18.85 -5.52
N GLN A 191 7.49 -17.99 -4.79
CA GLN A 191 7.54 -18.05 -3.32
C GLN A 191 6.18 -17.80 -2.67
N LEU A 192 5.40 -16.83 -3.16
CA LEU A 192 4.05 -16.55 -2.69
C LEU A 192 3.15 -17.76 -2.93
N THR A 193 3.23 -18.41 -4.10
CA THR A 193 2.44 -19.64 -4.35
C THR A 193 2.78 -20.78 -3.39
N MET A 194 4.00 -20.81 -2.83
CA MET A 194 4.38 -21.78 -1.81
C MET A 194 3.92 -21.40 -0.40
N ARG A 195 4.05 -20.13 -0.01
CA ARG A 195 3.80 -19.69 1.37
C ARG A 195 2.32 -19.55 1.72
N THR A 196 1.48 -19.09 0.80
CA THR A 196 0.10 -18.67 1.13
C THR A 196 -0.84 -19.86 1.36
N PHE A 197 -0.61 -21.01 0.70
CA PHE A 197 -1.56 -22.12 0.70
C PHE A 197 -1.28 -23.19 1.78
N HIS A 198 -0.14 -23.13 2.45
CA HIS A 198 0.18 -24.04 3.56
C HIS A 198 -0.61 -23.74 4.84
N ILE A 199 -1.23 -22.55 4.91
CA ILE A 199 -2.09 -22.12 6.02
C ILE A 199 -3.57 -22.52 5.77
N GLY A 200 -3.86 -23.23 4.67
CA GLY A 200 -5.21 -23.66 4.23
C GLY A 200 -6.00 -24.56 5.19
N GLY A 201 -5.48 -24.77 6.41
CA GLY A 201 -6.24 -25.33 7.52
C GLY A 201 -7.15 -24.29 8.18
N ALA A 202 -6.62 -23.15 8.64
CA ALA A 202 -7.39 -22.25 9.49
C ALA A 202 -7.57 -20.87 8.86
N ALA A 203 -8.83 -20.46 8.71
CA ALA A 203 -9.17 -19.08 8.42
C ALA A 203 -9.15 -18.28 9.72
N SER A 204 -8.23 -17.31 9.83
CA SER A 204 -8.26 -16.30 10.88
C SER A 204 -8.04 -14.94 10.24
N SER A 205 -9.05 -14.08 10.28
CA SER A 205 -8.88 -12.65 10.06
C SER A 205 -8.30 -12.05 11.34
N SER A 206 -7.09 -11.50 11.28
CA SER A 206 -6.65 -10.57 12.32
C SER A 206 -7.60 -9.36 12.31
N ALA A 207 -8.08 -8.94 13.48
CA ALA A 207 -8.89 -7.74 13.59
C ALA A 207 -8.08 -6.56 13.03
N ALA A 208 -8.66 -5.86 12.05
CA ALA A 208 -8.05 -4.66 11.51
C ALA A 208 -8.03 -3.58 12.60
N GLN A 209 -6.90 -2.88 12.73
CA GLN A 209 -6.78 -1.80 13.71
C GLN A 209 -7.77 -0.69 13.35
N ASN A 210 -8.63 -0.34 14.30
CA ASN A 210 -9.69 0.65 14.15
C ASN A 210 -9.50 1.89 15.03
N SER A 211 -8.40 1.93 15.77
CA SER A 211 -8.16 2.95 16.77
C SER A 211 -6.69 3.10 17.11
N ILE A 212 -6.33 4.27 17.61
CA ILE A 212 -5.02 4.56 18.20
C ILE A 212 -5.21 4.81 19.69
N GLU A 213 -4.48 4.02 20.50
CA GLU A 213 -4.33 4.18 21.93
C GLU A 213 -2.90 4.61 22.28
N ILE A 214 -2.80 5.47 23.29
CA ILE A 214 -1.53 6.02 23.77
C ILE A 214 -0.87 5.05 24.74
N ASN A 215 0.45 4.87 24.66
CA ASN A 215 1.18 4.03 25.61
C ASN A 215 1.87 4.83 26.72
N ASN A 216 2.16 6.12 26.51
CA ASN A 216 2.86 6.98 27.46
C ASN A 216 2.12 8.29 27.75
N ASP A 217 2.19 8.73 29.01
CA ASP A 217 1.70 10.05 29.40
C ASP A 217 2.47 11.16 28.66
N GLY A 218 1.75 12.19 28.22
CA GLY A 218 2.36 13.29 27.49
C GLY A 218 1.40 14.39 27.07
N VAL A 219 1.88 15.26 26.18
CA VAL A 219 1.09 16.29 25.51
C VAL A 219 0.97 15.93 24.04
N ALA A 220 -0.26 15.74 23.57
CA ALA A 220 -0.54 15.45 22.17
C ALA A 220 -0.48 16.73 21.34
N SER A 221 0.27 16.69 20.25
CA SER A 221 0.39 17.77 19.27
C SER A 221 -0.02 17.26 17.89
N LEU A 222 -0.87 18.02 17.20
CA LEU A 222 -1.35 17.68 15.85
C LEU A 222 -0.36 18.24 14.82
N TYR A 223 0.33 17.37 14.07
CA TYR A 223 1.31 17.76 13.07
C TYR A 223 0.77 17.57 11.65
N ASN A 224 0.87 18.62 10.83
CA ASN A 224 0.39 18.63 9.44
C ASN A 224 -1.06 18.15 9.26
N LEU A 225 -1.92 18.40 10.28
CA LEU A 225 -3.24 17.81 10.37
C LEU A 225 -4.32 18.88 10.24
N LYS A 226 -5.13 18.78 9.18
CA LYS A 226 -6.31 19.63 8.98
C LYS A 226 -7.53 18.92 9.57
N THR A 227 -8.27 19.62 10.44
CA THR A 227 -9.48 19.09 11.07
C THR A 227 -10.72 19.86 10.67
N ILE A 228 -11.84 19.14 10.53
CA ILE A 228 -13.18 19.72 10.42
C ILE A 228 -14.02 19.21 11.58
N LYS A 229 -14.96 20.03 12.05
CA LYS A 229 -15.93 19.60 13.07
C LYS A 229 -17.15 19.01 12.39
N ASN A 230 -17.48 17.77 12.75
CA ASN A 230 -18.73 17.15 12.35
C ASN A 230 -19.92 17.77 13.13
N VAL A 231 -21.15 17.48 12.71
CA VAL A 231 -22.40 17.86 13.38
C VAL A 231 -22.41 17.40 14.84
N ASP A 232 -21.82 16.24 15.13
CA ASP A 232 -21.65 15.68 16.48
C ASP A 232 -20.50 16.31 17.29
N LYS A 233 -19.92 17.43 16.83
CA LYS A 233 -18.81 18.18 17.45
C LYS A 233 -17.47 17.44 17.56
N ASN A 234 -17.37 16.23 17.02
CA ASN A 234 -16.09 15.52 16.91
C ASN A 234 -15.21 16.13 15.81
N LEU A 235 -13.89 16.07 15.98
CA LEU A 235 -12.93 16.50 14.97
C LEU A 235 -12.70 15.35 13.99
N VAL A 236 -12.70 15.64 12.69
CA VAL A 236 -12.46 14.66 11.63
C VAL A 236 -11.21 15.08 10.86
N ALA A 237 -10.29 14.15 10.66
CA ALA A 237 -9.05 14.38 9.91
C ALA A 237 -9.34 14.48 8.41
N VAL A 238 -8.83 15.53 7.76
CA VAL A 238 -9.03 15.79 6.32
C VAL A 238 -7.70 15.86 5.57
N SER A 239 -6.60 15.79 6.30
CA SER A 239 -5.24 15.68 5.77
C SER A 239 -4.85 14.22 5.62
N ARG A 240 -4.22 13.86 4.49
CA ARG A 240 -3.71 12.50 4.22
C ARG A 240 -2.34 12.21 4.86
N SER A 241 -1.60 13.25 5.22
CA SER A 241 -0.27 13.19 5.85
C SER A 241 -0.31 13.64 7.32
N GLY A 242 -1.47 13.56 7.96
CA GLY A 242 -1.67 14.03 9.33
C GLY A 242 -1.04 13.06 10.33
N GLU A 243 -0.29 13.60 11.28
CA GLU A 243 0.34 12.83 12.35
C GLU A 243 -0.03 13.39 13.72
N ILE A 244 -0.16 12.51 14.71
CA ILE A 244 -0.29 12.88 16.12
C ILE A 244 1.02 12.51 16.81
N ILE A 245 1.66 13.53 17.39
CA ILE A 245 2.93 13.38 18.12
C ILE A 245 2.65 13.55 19.60
N ILE A 246 3.19 12.65 20.41
CA ILE A 246 3.10 12.73 21.87
C ILE A 246 4.46 13.11 22.40
N SER A 247 4.51 14.27 23.06
CA SER A 247 5.70 14.84 23.65
C SER A 247 5.69 14.70 25.17
N ASP A 248 6.87 14.49 25.75
CA ASP A 248 7.06 14.54 27.19
C ASP A 248 7.02 15.99 27.71
N GLN A 249 6.99 16.19 29.03
CA GLN A 249 7.03 17.50 29.68
C GLN A 249 8.25 18.35 29.30
N TYR A 250 9.30 17.72 28.78
CA TYR A 250 10.54 18.34 28.30
C TYR A 250 10.56 18.58 26.78
N GLY A 251 9.44 18.37 26.07
CA GLY A 251 9.32 18.60 24.62
C GLY A 251 9.97 17.54 23.73
N LYS A 252 10.42 16.41 24.30
CA LYS A 252 10.97 15.29 23.53
C LYS A 252 9.83 14.42 23.02
N GLU A 253 9.82 14.16 21.71
CA GLU A 253 8.88 13.24 21.07
C GLU A 253 9.09 11.81 21.60
N ARG A 254 8.04 11.20 22.11
CA ARG A 254 8.04 9.79 22.58
C ARG A 254 7.33 8.88 21.60
N GLU A 255 6.21 9.33 21.04
CA GLU A 255 5.37 8.54 20.15
C GLU A 255 4.92 9.39 18.97
N ARG A 256 4.80 8.76 17.80
CA ARG A 256 4.32 9.36 16.56
C ARG A 256 3.36 8.38 15.91
N TYR A 257 2.13 8.81 15.69
CA TYR A 257 1.08 8.01 15.08
C TYR A 257 0.58 8.68 13.80
N LYS A 258 0.51 7.92 12.71
CA LYS A 258 -0.12 8.37 11.47
C LYS A 258 -1.64 8.25 11.60
N VAL A 259 -2.37 9.29 11.18
CA VAL A 259 -3.83 9.31 11.24
C VAL A 259 -4.41 9.18 9.84
N PRO A 260 -5.27 8.18 9.58
CA PRO A 260 -5.89 8.02 8.27
C PRO A 260 -6.91 9.12 7.98
N TYR A 261 -7.17 9.35 6.69
CA TYR A 261 -8.18 10.32 6.25
C TYR A 261 -9.58 9.93 6.76
N GLY A 262 -10.31 10.90 7.27
CA GLY A 262 -11.65 10.72 7.80
C GLY A 262 -11.72 10.04 9.17
N ALA A 263 -10.56 9.83 9.82
CA ALA A 263 -10.53 9.39 11.21
C ALA A 263 -11.14 10.43 12.14
N ILE A 264 -11.89 9.96 13.13
CA ILE A 264 -12.50 10.77 14.16
C ILE A 264 -11.49 10.95 15.30
N ILE A 265 -11.08 12.19 15.54
CA ILE A 265 -10.14 12.60 16.57
C ILE A 265 -10.91 13.12 17.78
N THR A 266 -10.63 12.53 18.94
CA THR A 266 -11.28 12.89 20.21
C THR A 266 -10.52 13.97 20.97
N ILE A 267 -9.23 14.13 20.68
CA ILE A 267 -8.33 15.06 21.38
C ILE A 267 -8.18 16.40 20.66
N LYS A 268 -7.84 17.44 21.44
CA LYS A 268 -7.45 18.76 20.91
C LYS A 268 -5.94 18.93 20.91
N ASP A 269 -5.46 19.81 20.05
CA ASP A 269 -4.04 20.20 20.00
C ASP A 269 -3.58 20.77 21.36
N GLY A 270 -2.45 20.28 21.87
CA GLY A 270 -1.89 20.65 23.18
C GLY A 270 -2.57 20.02 24.40
N GLN A 271 -3.47 19.06 24.21
CA GLN A 271 -4.14 18.39 25.32
C GLN A 271 -3.20 17.39 26.03
N LYS A 272 -3.24 17.40 27.37
CA LYS A 272 -2.57 16.37 28.18
C LYS A 272 -3.34 15.07 28.08
N VAL A 273 -2.62 14.00 27.80
CA VAL A 273 -3.13 12.67 27.55
C VAL A 273 -2.42 11.67 28.45
N LYS A 274 -3.14 10.63 28.87
CA LYS A 274 -2.60 9.55 29.70
C LYS A 274 -2.43 8.27 28.90
N ALA A 275 -1.56 7.40 29.37
CA ALA A 275 -1.46 6.03 28.87
C ALA A 275 -2.82 5.33 28.95
N GLY A 276 -3.25 4.75 27.83
CA GLY A 276 -4.56 4.11 27.65
C GLY A 276 -5.66 5.01 27.09
N ASP A 277 -5.42 6.30 26.87
CA ASP A 277 -6.41 7.18 26.25
C ASP A 277 -6.54 6.91 24.75
N LEU A 278 -7.79 6.81 24.27
CA LEU A 278 -8.16 6.63 22.88
C LEU A 278 -8.15 7.99 22.16
N ILE A 279 -7.25 8.18 21.19
CA ILE A 279 -7.10 9.48 20.53
C ILE A 279 -7.80 9.60 19.19
N SER A 280 -7.91 8.49 18.47
CA SER A 280 -8.45 8.45 17.11
C SER A 280 -9.15 7.13 16.87
N THR A 281 -10.29 7.19 16.20
CA THR A 281 -11.08 6.02 15.80
C THR A 281 -11.52 6.15 14.35
N TRP A 282 -11.51 5.04 13.63
CA TRP A 282 -12.04 4.96 12.27
C TRP A 282 -12.64 3.57 12.04
N ASP A 283 -13.42 3.45 10.98
CA ASP A 283 -13.90 2.16 10.53
C ASP A 283 -12.82 1.52 9.63
N PRO A 284 -12.31 0.31 9.93
CA PRO A 284 -11.32 -0.35 9.10
C PRO A 284 -11.85 -0.86 7.75
N HIS A 285 -13.16 -0.92 7.60
CA HIS A 285 -13.81 -1.49 6.42
C HIS A 285 -14.47 -0.42 5.54
N THR A 286 -14.56 0.82 6.03
CA THR A 286 -15.11 1.92 5.26
C THR A 286 -14.13 3.08 5.22
N HIS A 287 -14.02 3.66 4.03
CA HIS A 287 -13.20 4.84 3.81
C HIS A 287 -14.13 6.04 3.63
N PRO A 288 -14.37 6.82 4.70
CA PRO A 288 -15.30 7.92 4.62
C PRO A 288 -14.74 9.02 3.71
N ILE A 289 -15.47 9.36 2.66
CA ILE A 289 -15.22 10.56 1.85
C ILE A 289 -15.88 11.73 2.59
N VAL A 290 -15.08 12.68 3.07
CA VAL A 290 -15.57 13.77 3.93
C VAL A 290 -15.67 15.06 3.12
N ALA A 291 -16.80 15.75 3.23
CA ALA A 291 -16.98 17.07 2.63
C ALA A 291 -16.18 18.13 3.41
N GLU A 292 -15.34 18.89 2.71
CA GLU A 292 -14.53 19.94 3.36
C GLU A 292 -15.34 21.20 3.72
N ALA A 293 -16.50 21.37 3.09
CA ALA A 293 -17.35 22.55 3.23
C ALA A 293 -18.83 22.15 3.32
N ALA A 294 -19.61 22.99 4.01
CA ALA A 294 -21.06 22.86 4.02
C ALA A 294 -21.63 23.27 2.66
N GLY A 295 -22.51 22.45 2.09
CA GLY A 295 -23.08 22.70 0.77
C GLY A 295 -24.09 21.64 0.34
N ILE A 296 -24.54 21.78 -0.90
CA ILE A 296 -25.42 20.80 -1.56
C ILE A 296 -24.52 19.82 -2.31
N ILE A 297 -24.77 18.52 -2.14
CA ILE A 297 -24.04 17.46 -2.84
C ILE A 297 -24.43 17.49 -4.32
N LYS A 298 -23.44 17.48 -5.20
CA LYS A 298 -23.63 17.38 -6.64
C LYS A 298 -22.66 16.33 -7.18
N PHE A 299 -23.16 15.41 -7.99
CA PHE A 299 -22.33 14.48 -8.74
C PHE A 299 -21.79 15.17 -10.00
N GLU A 300 -20.50 15.04 -10.26
CA GLU A 300 -19.82 15.55 -11.45
C GLU A 300 -19.08 14.38 -12.11
N ASP A 301 -19.25 14.22 -13.42
CA ASP A 301 -18.73 13.09 -14.21
C ASP A 301 -19.31 11.69 -13.85
N PHE A 302 -20.47 11.65 -13.21
CA PHE A 302 -21.23 10.41 -12.98
C PHE A 302 -22.18 10.17 -14.16
N VAL A 303 -21.88 9.15 -14.96
CA VAL A 303 -22.74 8.65 -16.04
C VAL A 303 -23.22 7.26 -15.65
N ASP A 304 -24.51 7.16 -15.36
CA ASP A 304 -25.16 5.91 -14.95
C ASP A 304 -24.97 4.80 -16.00
N GLY A 305 -24.56 3.62 -15.54
CA GLY A 305 -24.20 2.46 -16.37
C GLY A 305 -22.83 2.53 -17.06
N VAL A 306 -22.12 3.66 -17.03
CA VAL A 306 -20.78 3.80 -17.64
C VAL A 306 -19.70 3.97 -16.59
N THR A 307 -19.84 4.96 -15.71
CA THR A 307 -18.88 5.21 -14.62
C THR A 307 -19.36 4.64 -13.30
N VAL A 308 -20.67 4.43 -13.16
CA VAL A 308 -21.30 4.01 -11.91
C VAL A 308 -22.45 3.04 -12.16
N THR A 309 -22.67 2.13 -11.22
CA THR A 309 -23.77 1.16 -11.24
C THR A 309 -24.50 1.19 -9.91
N GLU A 310 -25.78 1.51 -9.93
CA GLU A 310 -26.61 1.50 -8.72
C GLU A 310 -26.84 0.07 -8.22
N GLN A 311 -26.59 -0.15 -6.93
CA GLN A 311 -26.95 -1.38 -6.23
C GLN A 311 -27.99 -1.06 -5.17
N ILE A 312 -29.15 -1.69 -5.31
CA ILE A 312 -30.23 -1.59 -4.33
C ILE A 312 -30.14 -2.81 -3.43
N ASP A 313 -29.93 -2.59 -2.14
CA ASP A 313 -30.00 -3.65 -1.15
C ASP A 313 -31.47 -4.04 -0.93
N GLU A 314 -31.84 -5.25 -1.34
CA GLU A 314 -33.21 -5.78 -1.27
C GLU A 314 -33.77 -5.84 0.17
N ILE A 315 -32.90 -5.87 1.18
CA ILE A 315 -33.30 -6.04 2.58
C ILE A 315 -33.56 -4.68 3.25
N THR A 316 -32.72 -3.69 2.97
CA THR A 316 -32.78 -2.37 3.61
C THR A 316 -33.48 -1.30 2.76
N GLY A 317 -33.61 -1.54 1.44
CA GLY A 317 -34.16 -0.58 0.49
C GLY A 317 -33.25 0.64 0.29
N LEU A 318 -32.02 0.61 0.80
CA LEU A 318 -31.03 1.66 0.63
C LEU A 318 -30.31 1.45 -0.71
N SER A 319 -30.25 2.52 -1.49
CA SER A 319 -29.48 2.59 -2.74
C SER A 319 -28.03 2.96 -2.42
N ASN A 320 -27.09 2.10 -2.76
CA ASN A 320 -25.67 2.44 -2.85
C ASN A 320 -25.32 2.73 -4.31
N ILE A 321 -24.65 3.85 -4.53
CA ILE A 321 -24.15 4.34 -5.81
C ILE A 321 -22.63 4.18 -5.83
#